data_AF-A0A1H0VX74-F1
#
_entry.id   AF-A0A1H0VX74-F1
#
_cell.length_a   1.000
_cell.length_b   1.000
_cell.length_c   1.000
_cell.angle_alpha   90.00
_cell.angle_beta   90.00
_cell.angle_gamma   90.00
#
_symmetry.space_group_name_H-M   'P 1'
#
loop_
_entity.id
_entity.type
_entity.pdbx_description
1 polymer ?
#
loop_
_entity_poly.entity_id
_entity_poly.type
_entity_poly.pdbx_seq_one_letter_code
_entity_poly.pdbx_strand_id
1 'polypeptide(L)'
;MGRKYKYTPEDKIQAVEDYLSGIKGIYQICTELGIRYSCNRGGIIRNWAKKYQEFGESVFYHKPHNKSYSSALKLKAIEEYFYGKLSQEDICTKYEIRSTSILQRWIKKYNSNMELKDYDPK
;
A
#
# COMPACT_ATOMS: atom_id res chain seq x y z
N MET A 1 1.72 -13.73 16.16
CA MET A 1 0.89 -14.45 15.16
C MET A 1 0.80 -13.59 13.91
N GLY A 2 1.31 -14.08 12.77
CA GLY A 2 1.26 -13.35 11.50
C GLY A 2 -0.16 -13.35 10.90
N ARG A 3 -0.56 -12.23 10.30
CA ARG A 3 -1.84 -12.13 9.57
C ARG A 3 -1.84 -13.15 8.42
N LYS A 4 -2.65 -14.21 8.53
CA LYS A 4 -2.82 -15.21 7.47
C LYS A 4 -3.39 -14.51 6.23
N TYR A 5 -2.76 -14.74 5.07
CA TYR A 5 -3.27 -14.25 3.80
C TYR A 5 -4.59 -14.93 3.49
N LYS A 6 -5.56 -14.17 2.97
CA LYS A 6 -6.87 -14.72 2.60
C LYS A 6 -6.78 -15.64 1.37
N TYR A 7 -5.79 -15.41 0.50
CA TYR A 7 -5.52 -16.21 -0.71
C TYR A 7 -4.01 -16.38 -0.86
N THR A 8 -3.57 -17.59 -1.14
CA THR A 8 -2.15 -17.90 -1.40
C THR A 8 -1.72 -17.33 -2.77
N PRO A 9 -0.42 -17.15 -3.02
CA PRO A 9 0.06 -16.82 -4.37
C PRO A 9 -0.42 -17.83 -5.42
N GLU A 10 -0.42 -19.11 -5.07
CA GLU A 10 -0.81 -20.22 -5.93
C GLU A 10 -2.29 -20.13 -6.32
N ASP A 11 -3.18 -19.86 -5.35
CA ASP A 11 -4.62 -19.65 -5.60
C ASP A 11 -4.88 -18.52 -6.61
N LYS A 12 -4.05 -17.47 -6.57
CA LYS A 12 -4.20 -16.32 -7.47
C LYS A 12 -3.69 -16.63 -8.87
N ILE A 13 -2.60 -17.38 -8.98
CA ILE A 13 -2.05 -17.81 -10.27
C ILE A 13 -3.05 -18.70 -10.99
N GLN A 14 -3.55 -19.74 -10.32
CA GLN A 14 -4.56 -20.64 -10.90
C GLN A 14 -5.82 -19.88 -11.32
N ALA A 15 -6.31 -18.97 -10.48
CA ALA A 15 -7.48 -18.14 -10.81
C ALA A 15 -7.28 -17.25 -12.04
N VAL A 16 -6.05 -16.75 -12.26
CA VAL A 16 -5.73 -15.95 -13.44
C VAL A 16 -5.56 -16.83 -14.68
N GLU A 17 -4.92 -17.99 -14.56
CA GLU A 17 -4.77 -18.94 -15.66
C GLU A 17 -6.13 -19.46 -16.14
N ASP A 18 -7.01 -19.84 -15.22
CA ASP A 18 -8.39 -20.28 -15.52
C ASP A 18 -9.21 -19.16 -16.20
N TYR A 19 -8.96 -17.90 -15.82
CA TYR A 19 -9.60 -16.74 -16.42
C TYR A 19 -9.06 -16.42 -17.82
N LEU A 20 -7.74 -16.45 -18.01
CA LEU A 20 -7.08 -16.14 -19.29
C LEU A 20 -7.27 -17.25 -20.33
N SER A 21 -7.34 -18.51 -19.89
CA SER A 21 -7.66 -19.67 -20.75
C SER A 21 -9.14 -19.74 -21.13
N GLY A 22 -10.01 -18.97 -20.47
CA GLY A 22 -11.46 -18.98 -20.69
C GLY A 22 -12.16 -20.24 -20.17
N ILE A 23 -11.45 -21.11 -19.43
CA ILE A 23 -11.99 -22.35 -18.85
C ILE A 23 -13.04 -22.03 -17.78
N LYS A 24 -12.80 -20.99 -16.97
CA LYS A 24 -13.74 -20.55 -15.92
C LYS A 24 -14.09 -19.08 -16.05
N GLY A 25 -15.38 -18.79 -15.87
CA GLY A 25 -15.86 -17.42 -15.74
C GLY A 25 -15.48 -16.79 -14.39
N ILE A 26 -15.42 -15.46 -14.34
CA ILE A 26 -15.14 -14.68 -13.12
C ILE A 26 -16.04 -15.11 -11.95
N TYR A 27 -17.31 -15.40 -12.22
CA TYR A 27 -18.28 -15.82 -11.19
C TYR A 27 -17.89 -17.15 -10.55
N GLN A 28 -17.45 -18.12 -11.36
CA GLN A 28 -17.04 -19.45 -10.90
C GLN A 28 -15.77 -19.36 -10.06
N ILE A 29 -14.76 -18.63 -10.54
CA ILE A 29 -13.51 -18.36 -9.81
C ILE A 29 -13.80 -17.64 -8.48
N CYS A 30 -14.70 -16.65 -8.48
CA CYS A 30 -15.08 -15.95 -7.25
C CYS A 30 -15.75 -16.90 -6.25
N THR A 31 -16.58 -17.83 -6.72
CA THR A 31 -17.30 -18.78 -5.88
C THR A 31 -16.33 -19.79 -5.26
N GLU A 32 -15.42 -20.36 -6.05
CA GLU A 32 -14.38 -21.29 -5.59
C GLU A 32 -13.46 -20.65 -4.54
N LEU A 33 -13.09 -19.38 -4.73
CA LEU A 33 -12.25 -18.64 -3.80
C LEU A 33 -13.02 -18.01 -2.62
N GLY A 34 -14.35 -18.20 -2.52
CA GLY A 34 -15.16 -17.55 -1.48
C GLY A 34 -15.12 -16.01 -1.53
N ILE A 35 -14.82 -15.44 -2.71
CA ILE A 35 -14.90 -14.01 -2.98
C ILE A 35 -16.37 -13.68 -3.18
N ARG A 36 -17.00 -13.05 -2.17
CA ARG A 36 -18.40 -12.60 -2.28
C ARG A 36 -18.56 -11.76 -3.56
N TYR A 37 -19.31 -12.30 -4.52
CA TYR A 37 -19.61 -11.66 -5.78
C TYR A 37 -20.63 -10.54 -5.53
N SER A 38 -20.16 -9.34 -5.21
CA SER A 38 -21.01 -8.14 -5.27
C SER A 38 -20.77 -7.45 -6.60
N CYS A 39 -21.76 -6.68 -7.06
CA CYS A 39 -21.90 -6.01 -8.36
C CYS A 39 -20.70 -5.23 -8.91
N ASN A 40 -19.60 -5.09 -8.17
CA ASN A 40 -18.39 -4.36 -8.55
C ASN A 40 -17.08 -5.22 -8.52
N ARG A 41 -17.16 -6.54 -8.35
CA ARG A 41 -15.99 -7.38 -7.94
C ARG A 41 -15.34 -8.28 -8.98
N GLY A 42 -15.81 -8.31 -10.24
CA GLY A 42 -15.00 -8.86 -11.32
C GLY A 42 -13.66 -8.11 -11.50
N GLY A 43 -13.56 -6.91 -10.93
CA GLY A 43 -12.33 -6.12 -10.90
C GLY A 43 -11.15 -6.79 -10.20
N ILE A 44 -11.34 -7.65 -9.20
CA ILE A 44 -10.19 -8.25 -8.49
C ILE A 44 -9.46 -9.27 -9.37
N ILE A 45 -10.20 -10.15 -10.05
CA ILE A 45 -9.65 -11.14 -10.97
C ILE A 45 -9.07 -10.45 -12.20
N ARG A 46 -9.78 -9.45 -12.77
CA ARG A 46 -9.24 -8.63 -13.87
C ARG A 46 -7.94 -7.92 -13.50
N ASN A 47 -7.85 -7.39 -12.27
CA ASN A 47 -6.64 -6.74 -11.78
C ASN A 47 -5.50 -7.73 -11.53
N TRP A 48 -5.80 -8.95 -11.06
CA TRP A 48 -4.81 -10.03 -10.99
C TRP A 48 -4.31 -10.43 -12.37
N ALA A 49 -5.22 -10.60 -13.34
CA ALA A 49 -4.89 -10.94 -14.71
C ALA A 49 -4.01 -9.86 -15.36
N LYS A 50 -4.36 -8.58 -15.19
CA LYS A 50 -3.55 -7.45 -15.69
C LYS A 50 -2.13 -7.47 -15.10
N LYS A 51 -2.02 -7.68 -13.78
CA LYS A 51 -0.72 -7.76 -13.09
C LYS A 51 0.11 -8.96 -13.53
N TYR A 52 -0.53 -10.10 -13.77
CA TYR A 52 0.13 -11.30 -14.27
C TYR A 52 0.65 -11.11 -15.68
N GLN A 53 -0.12 -10.43 -16.55
CA GLN A 53 0.33 -10.10 -17.91
C GLN A 53 1.52 -9.14 -17.92
N GLU A 54 1.61 -8.22 -16.97
CA GLU A 54 2.65 -7.18 -16.93
C GLU A 54 3.94 -7.65 -16.21
N PHE A 55 3.83 -8.48 -15.18
CA PHE A 55 4.96 -8.86 -14.31
C PHE A 55 5.13 -10.38 -14.11
N GLY A 56 4.29 -11.21 -14.74
CA GLY A 56 4.28 -12.66 -14.57
C GLY A 56 3.83 -13.10 -13.17
N GLU A 57 4.11 -14.36 -12.82
CA GLU A 57 3.77 -14.96 -11.52
C GLU A 57 4.46 -14.26 -10.34
N SER A 58 5.61 -13.63 -10.58
CA SER A 58 6.43 -12.95 -9.58
C SER A 58 5.63 -11.92 -8.77
N VAL A 59 4.61 -11.30 -9.38
CA VAL A 59 3.75 -10.29 -8.76
C VAL A 59 2.92 -10.82 -7.60
N PHE A 60 2.70 -12.13 -7.53
CA PHE A 60 1.94 -12.77 -6.45
C PHE A 60 2.84 -13.22 -5.30
N TYR A 61 4.13 -13.46 -5.57
CA TYR A 61 5.14 -13.80 -4.57
C TYR A 61 5.75 -12.55 -3.91
N HIS A 62 5.91 -11.47 -4.67
CA HIS A 62 6.46 -10.23 -4.15
C HIS A 62 5.39 -9.35 -3.50
N LYS A 63 5.57 -9.05 -2.22
CA LYS A 63 4.80 -7.98 -1.59
C LYS A 63 5.23 -6.66 -2.24
N PRO A 64 4.32 -5.75 -2.61
CA PRO A 64 4.71 -4.36 -2.76
C PRO A 64 5.28 -3.94 -1.40
N HIS A 65 6.61 -3.81 -1.30
CA HIS A 65 7.22 -3.33 -0.07
C HIS A 65 6.65 -1.93 0.14
N ASN A 66 6.09 -1.67 1.33
CA ASN A 66 5.74 -0.30 1.66
C ASN A 66 7.02 0.52 1.51
N LYS A 67 6.98 1.60 0.72
CA LYS A 67 8.12 2.51 0.58
C LYS A 67 8.65 2.81 1.97
N SER A 68 9.87 2.35 2.25
CA SER A 68 10.50 2.55 3.54
C SER A 68 11.15 3.92 3.51
N TYR A 69 10.84 4.73 4.50
CA TYR A 69 11.41 6.07 4.64
C TYR A 69 12.42 6.03 5.79
N SER A 70 13.65 6.43 5.51
CA SER A 70 14.70 6.54 6.53
C SER A 70 14.31 7.57 7.60
N SER A 71 14.85 7.43 8.81
CA SER A 71 14.65 8.40 9.90
C SER A 71 15.10 9.80 9.49
N ALA A 72 16.25 9.91 8.82
CA ALA A 72 16.77 11.17 8.31
C ALA A 72 15.83 11.86 7.31
N LEU A 73 15.22 11.08 6.39
CA LEU A 73 14.25 11.64 5.43
C LEU A 73 12.99 12.14 6.14
N LYS A 74 12.47 11.37 7.10
CA LYS A 74 11.31 11.77 7.90
C LYS A 74 11.54 13.08 8.63
N LEU A 75 12.70 13.24 9.28
CA LEU A 75 13.06 14.45 10.01
C LEU A 75 13.14 15.66 9.08
N LYS A 76 13.85 15.55 7.95
CA LYS A 76 13.91 16.64 6.96
C LYS A 76 12.52 17.06 6.46
N ALA A 77 11.64 16.11 6.18
CA ALA A 77 10.28 16.41 5.73
C ALA A 77 9.44 17.12 6.81
N ILE A 78 9.63 16.76 8.08
CA ILE A 78 8.97 17.43 9.21
C ILE A 78 9.55 18.84 9.42
N GLU A 79 10.87 19.00 9.38
CA GLU A 79 11.54 20.30 9.52
C GLU A 79 11.09 21.28 8.44
N GLU A 80 11.08 20.88 7.16
CA GLU A 80 10.61 21.71 6.05
C GLU A 80 9.14 22.14 6.19
N TYR A 81 8.31 21.27 6.80
CA TYR A 81 6.94 21.62 7.16
C TYR A 81 6.90 22.71 8.24
N PHE A 82 7.72 22.62 9.29
CA PHE A 82 7.78 23.62 10.36
C PHE A 82 8.40 24.96 9.92
N TYR A 83 9.39 24.93 9.04
CA TYR A 83 9.96 26.16 8.46
C TYR A 83 9.00 26.89 7.52
N GLY A 84 7.84 26.30 7.20
CA GLY A 84 6.79 26.93 6.40
C GLY A 84 7.18 27.18 4.94
N LYS A 85 8.23 26.52 4.45
CA LYS A 85 8.80 26.79 3.12
C LYS A 85 8.01 26.18 1.97
N LEU A 86 7.24 25.12 2.24
CA LEU A 86 6.55 24.31 1.24
C LEU A 86 5.19 23.84 1.77
N SER A 87 4.22 23.66 0.86
CA SER A 87 2.95 23.00 1.22
C SER A 87 3.17 21.51 1.52
N GLN A 88 2.20 20.87 2.18
CA GLN A 88 2.30 19.43 2.45
C GLN A 88 2.38 18.59 1.17
N GLU A 89 1.73 19.04 0.10
CA GLU A 89 1.77 18.38 -1.21
C GLU A 89 3.14 18.52 -1.87
N ASP A 90 3.75 19.72 -1.79
CA ASP A 90 5.09 19.96 -2.31
C ASP A 90 6.13 19.12 -1.54
N ILE A 91 6.00 19.01 -0.21
CA ILE A 91 6.86 18.17 0.62
C ILE A 91 6.67 16.69 0.23
N CYS A 92 5.43 16.25 0.04
CA CYS A 92 5.17 14.87 -0.38
C CYS A 92 5.75 14.59 -1.77
N THR A 93 5.71 15.55 -2.68
CA THR A 93 6.29 15.41 -4.01
C THR A 93 7.82 15.38 -3.94
N LYS A 94 8.44 16.32 -3.22
CA LYS A 94 9.90 16.44 -3.04
C LYS A 94 10.54 15.20 -2.42
N TYR A 95 9.88 14.60 -1.42
CA TYR A 95 10.38 13.41 -0.73
C TYR A 95 9.71 12.12 -1.20
N GLU A 96 8.95 12.19 -2.29
CA GLU A 96 8.16 11.10 -2.88
C GLU A 96 7.37 10.30 -1.83
N ILE A 97 6.75 11.03 -0.91
CA ILE A 97 5.88 10.49 0.12
C ILE A 97 4.54 10.19 -0.56
N ARG A 98 4.13 8.92 -0.49
CA ARG A 98 2.92 8.41 -1.15
C ARG A 98 1.62 9.15 -0.81
N SER A 99 1.57 9.91 0.29
CA SER A 99 0.39 10.67 0.70
C SER A 99 0.73 11.66 1.81
N THR A 100 0.05 12.82 1.81
CA THR A 100 0.05 13.81 2.89
C THR A 100 -0.35 13.21 4.25
N SER A 101 -1.19 12.18 4.27
CA SER A 101 -1.57 11.45 5.49
C SER A 101 -0.37 10.79 6.18
N ILE A 102 0.63 10.35 5.41
CA ILE A 102 1.87 9.77 5.95
C ILE A 102 2.70 10.85 6.64
N LEU A 103 2.84 12.02 5.99
CA LEU A 103 3.55 13.17 6.54
C LEU A 103 2.88 13.68 7.83
N GLN A 104 1.56 13.83 7.84
CA GLN A 104 0.77 14.19 9.01
C GLN A 104 1.00 13.25 10.20
N ARG A 105 1.06 11.93 9.94
CA ARG A 105 1.36 10.96 10.99
C ARG A 105 2.77 11.13 11.57
N TRP A 106 3.74 11.52 10.75
CA TRP A 106 5.10 11.79 11.23
C TRP A 106 5.15 13.07 12.07
N ILE A 107 4.50 14.14 11.63
CA ILE A 107 4.40 15.40 12.38
C ILE A 107 3.73 15.16 13.74
N LYS A 108 2.60 14.46 13.76
CA LYS A 108 1.90 14.11 15.01
C LYS A 108 2.80 13.33 15.96
N LYS A 109 3.53 12.33 15.45
CA LYS A 109 4.46 11.53 16.25
C LYS A 109 5.65 12.37 16.74
N TYR A 110 6.14 13.29 15.92
CA TYR A 110 7.19 14.23 16.31
C TYR A 110 6.74 15.13 17.46
N ASN A 111 5.53 15.69 17.38
CA ASN A 111 4.94 16.51 18.43
C ASN A 111 4.70 15.73 19.73
N SER A 112 4.11 14.54 19.67
CA SER A 112 3.93 13.69 20.86
C SER A 112 5.25 13.23 21.48
N ASN A 113 6.32 13.11 20.68
CA ASN A 113 7.66 12.83 21.20
C ASN A 113 8.36 14.10 21.74
N MET A 114 8.00 15.30 21.25
CA MET A 114 8.46 16.57 21.83
C MET A 114 7.76 16.88 23.15
N GLU A 115 6.49 16.48 23.35
CA GLU A 115 5.82 16.55 24.66
C GLU A 115 6.50 15.69 25.74
N LEU A 116 7.33 14.71 25.36
CA LEU A 116 8.16 13.92 26.27
C LEU A 116 9.56 14.51 26.51
N LYS A 117 9.92 15.60 25.84
CA LYS A 117 11.07 16.41 26.24
C LYS A 117 10.50 17.53 27.10
N ASP A 118 10.83 17.52 28.39
CA ASP A 118 10.54 18.64 29.28
C ASP A 118 10.86 19.95 28.57
N TYR A 119 9.82 20.76 28.43
CA TYR A 119 9.91 22.15 28.04
C TYR A 119 10.68 22.86 29.14
N ASP A 120 11.91 23.28 28.86
CA ASP A 120 12.68 24.19 29.71
C ASP A 120 12.55 25.61 29.11
N PRO A 121 11.58 26.41 29.59
CA PRO A 121 11.48 27.80 29.18
C PRO A 121 12.66 28.57 29.77
N LYS A 122 13.56 29.01 28.89
CA LYS A 122 14.50 30.07 29.24
C LYS A 122 13.91 31.44 28.94
#